data_AF-A0A4R8ZVB2-F1
#
_entry.id   AF-A0A4R8ZVB2-F1
#
_cell.length_a   1.000
_cell.length_b   1.000
_cell.length_c   1.000
_cell.angle_alpha   90.00
_cell.angle_beta   90.00
_cell.angle_gamma   90.00
#
_symmetry.space_group_name_H-M   'P 1'
#
loop_
_entity.id
_entity.type
_entity.pdbx_description
1 polymer ?
#
loop_
_entity_poly.entity_id
_entity_poly.type
_entity_poly.pdbx_seq_one_letter_code
_entity_poly.pdbx_strand_id
1 'polypeptide(L)'
;MPFSAISMVSSVAGTTGVAGTTSIASTQGTQDSGASFGVALAGAVENVQTLQNTSNGLALNAIEGGVGDIAAATIASTEAQVTLELVAAIRNKGIDAFTEIMRMQA
;
A
#
# COMPACT_ATOMS: atom_id res chain seq x y z
N MET A 1 48.18 -1.51 -12.35
CA MET A 1 47.06 -2.00 -11.51
C MET A 1 47.50 -1.90 -10.05
N PRO A 2 46.65 -1.69 -9.05
CA PRO A 2 45.20 -1.45 -9.03
C PRO A 2 44.80 -0.10 -8.38
N PHE A 3 43.59 0.34 -8.68
CA PHE A 3 42.86 1.46 -8.07
C PHE A 3 42.63 1.19 -6.57
N SER A 4 42.88 2.18 -5.74
CA SER A 4 42.62 2.12 -4.30
C SER A 4 41.14 1.84 -4.02
N ALA A 5 40.88 0.88 -3.15
CA ALA A 5 39.54 0.56 -2.67
C ALA A 5 38.91 1.78 -1.98
N ILE A 6 37.64 2.04 -2.27
CA ILE A 6 36.82 2.93 -1.45
C ILE A 6 36.81 2.33 -0.04
N SER A 7 37.19 3.11 0.97
CA SER A 7 37.06 2.68 2.36
C SER A 7 35.59 2.40 2.66
N MET A 8 35.32 1.22 3.23
CA MET A 8 34.07 0.89 3.89
C MET A 8 33.69 2.06 4.82
N VAL A 9 32.58 2.73 4.53
CA VAL A 9 31.95 3.63 5.49
C VAL A 9 31.57 2.79 6.69
N SER A 10 32.25 3.10 7.79
CA SER A 10 32.00 2.60 9.11
C SER A 10 30.53 2.83 9.47
N SER A 11 29.91 1.83 10.08
CA SER A 11 28.58 1.88 10.65
C SER A 11 28.36 3.21 11.38
N VAL A 12 27.45 4.04 10.86
CA VAL A 12 26.98 5.23 11.59
C VAL A 12 26.18 4.72 12.79
N ALA A 13 26.84 4.78 13.94
CA ALA A 13 26.21 4.66 15.24
C ALA A 13 25.23 5.83 15.44
N GLY A 14 23.96 5.49 15.62
CA GLY A 14 23.00 6.26 16.41
C GLY A 14 22.60 7.63 15.87
N THR A 15 21.72 7.66 14.87
CA THR A 15 20.77 8.79 14.76
C THR A 15 19.56 8.47 15.64
N THR A 16 19.61 8.98 16.86
CA THR A 16 18.49 9.15 17.78
C THR A 16 17.28 9.72 17.03
N GLY A 17 16.22 8.92 16.85
CA GLY A 17 14.95 9.46 16.37
C GLY A 17 14.04 8.62 15.47
N VAL A 18 14.17 7.30 15.36
CA VAL A 18 13.06 6.42 14.95
C VAL A 18 13.30 5.04 15.59
N ALA A 19 12.56 4.71 16.63
CA ALA A 19 12.59 3.38 17.24
C ALA A 19 11.17 2.93 17.59
N GLY A 20 10.39 2.68 16.54
CA GLY A 20 9.06 2.09 16.61
C GLY A 20 8.99 0.69 15.98
N THR A 21 10.08 -0.07 15.91
CA THR A 21 10.08 -1.45 15.39
C THR A 21 11.29 -2.26 15.89
N THR A 22 11.54 -2.34 17.19
CA THR A 22 12.40 -3.42 17.75
C THR A 22 11.98 -3.71 19.18
N SER A 23 11.03 -4.62 19.34
CA SER A 23 10.84 -5.46 20.53
C SER A 23 9.84 -6.56 20.18
N ILE A 24 10.28 -7.55 19.40
CA ILE A 24 9.61 -8.87 19.41
C ILE A 24 10.36 -9.69 20.46
N ALA A 25 10.13 -9.35 21.72
CA ALA A 25 10.46 -10.20 22.86
C ALA A 25 9.19 -10.98 23.21
N SER A 26 9.28 -12.30 23.09
CA SER A 26 8.25 -13.26 23.45
C SER A 26 7.88 -13.15 24.93
N THR A 27 6.58 -13.12 25.24
CA THR A 27 6.04 -13.52 26.55
C THR A 27 4.63 -14.09 26.35
N GLN A 28 4.49 -15.35 26.75
CA GLN A 28 3.25 -16.07 26.93
C GLN A 28 2.32 -15.33 27.91
N GLY A 29 1.02 -15.42 27.70
CA GLY A 29 0.07 -15.09 28.75
C GLY A 29 -1.35 -14.87 28.23
N THR A 30 -2.16 -15.92 28.29
CA THR A 30 -3.62 -15.83 28.17
C THR A 30 -4.17 -14.92 29.28
N GLN A 31 -4.41 -13.64 28.97
CA GLN A 31 -5.33 -12.82 29.78
C GLN A 31 -5.78 -11.57 28.99
N ASP A 32 -7.09 -11.47 28.82
CA ASP A 32 -7.84 -10.28 28.41
C ASP A 32 -7.64 -9.75 26.98
N SER A 33 -7.93 -10.59 25.99
CA SER A 33 -8.09 -10.15 24.59
C SER A 33 -9.31 -9.23 24.38
N GLY A 34 -10.23 -9.13 25.36
CA GLY A 34 -11.44 -8.31 25.27
C GLY A 34 -11.18 -6.82 25.51
N ALA A 35 -10.41 -6.48 26.54
CA ALA A 35 -10.04 -5.08 26.83
C ALA A 35 -9.11 -4.50 25.75
N SER A 36 -8.15 -5.28 25.24
CA SER A 36 -7.23 -4.85 24.18
C SER A 36 -7.94 -4.61 22.84
N PHE A 37 -8.92 -5.45 22.48
CA PHE A 37 -9.78 -5.20 21.32
C PHE A 37 -10.65 -3.94 21.51
N GLY A 38 -11.25 -3.75 22.69
CA GLY A 38 -12.06 -2.58 22.98
C GLY A 38 -11.27 -1.26 22.88
N VAL A 39 -10.04 -1.24 23.38
CA VAL A 39 -9.12 -0.09 23.27
C VAL A 39 -8.70 0.13 21.81
N ALA A 40 -8.39 -0.93 21.07
CA ALA A 40 -8.08 -0.83 19.64
C ALA A 40 -9.28 -0.32 18.82
N LEU A 41 -10.50 -0.77 19.14
CA LEU A 41 -11.73 -0.36 18.48
C LEU A 41 -12.07 1.10 18.81
N ALA A 42 -11.95 1.52 20.07
CA ALA A 42 -12.14 2.91 20.47
C ALA A 42 -11.14 3.84 19.76
N GLY A 43 -9.86 3.43 19.68
CA GLY A 43 -8.84 4.15 18.93
C GLY A 43 -9.13 4.21 17.43
N ALA A 44 -9.69 3.14 16.84
CA ALA A 44 -10.09 3.12 15.45
C ALA A 44 -11.28 4.06 15.16
N VAL A 45 -12.27 4.12 16.05
CA VAL A 45 -13.41 5.04 15.93
C VAL A 45 -12.96 6.51 16.01
N GLU A 46 -12.08 6.84 16.96
CA GLU A 46 -11.50 8.19 17.08
C GLU A 46 -10.68 8.58 15.84
N ASN A 47 -9.95 7.62 15.27
CA ASN A 47 -9.18 7.83 14.04
C ASN A 47 -10.12 8.11 12.85
N VAL A 48 -11.21 7.35 12.71
CA VAL A 48 -12.22 7.59 11.67
C VAL A 48 -12.85 8.98 11.83
N GLN A 49 -13.17 9.41 13.04
CA GLN A 49 -13.73 10.74 13.30
C GLN A 49 -12.74 11.86 12.90
N THR A 50 -11.47 11.68 13.21
CA THR A 50 -10.40 12.61 12.83
C THR A 50 -10.23 12.68 11.31
N LEU A 51 -10.22 11.51 10.66
CA LEU A 51 -10.08 11.40 9.22
C LEU A 51 -11.29 12.00 8.49
N GLN A 52 -12.49 11.84 9.04
CA GLN A 52 -13.72 12.45 8.53
C GLN A 52 -13.68 13.98 8.62
N ASN A 53 -13.16 14.55 9.71
CA ASN A 53 -12.99 15.99 9.87
C ASN A 53 -11.95 16.57 8.88
N THR A 54 -10.82 15.88 8.71
CA THR A 54 -9.81 16.21 7.69
C THR A 54 -10.41 16.17 6.28
N SER A 55 -11.16 15.12 5.97
CA SER A 55 -11.82 14.96 4.68
C SER A 55 -12.84 16.07 4.43
N ASN A 56 -13.61 16.48 5.44
CA ASN A 56 -14.54 17.60 5.32
C ASN A 56 -13.81 18.93 5.03
N GLY A 57 -12.69 19.19 5.73
CA GLY A 57 -11.85 20.37 5.46
C GLY A 57 -11.21 20.35 4.06
N LEU A 58 -10.78 19.19 3.58
CA LEU A 58 -10.26 19.01 2.22
C LEU A 58 -11.34 19.14 1.15
N ALA A 59 -12.56 18.64 1.41
CA ALA A 59 -13.70 18.76 0.53
C ALA A 59 -14.15 20.22 0.40
N LEU A 60 -14.16 20.99 1.49
CA LEU A 60 -14.43 22.43 1.46
C LEU A 60 -13.35 23.18 0.64
N ASN A 61 -12.07 22.83 0.81
CA ASN A 61 -10.99 23.38 -0.03
C ASN A 61 -11.10 22.98 -1.52
N ALA A 62 -11.58 21.77 -1.82
CA ALA A 62 -11.78 21.31 -3.19
C ALA A 62 -12.94 22.05 -3.89
N ILE A 63 -13.97 22.45 -3.13
CA ILE A 63 -15.12 23.22 -3.62
C ILE A 63 -14.76 24.69 -3.85
N GLU A 64 -13.78 25.24 -3.10
CA GLU A 64 -13.26 26.62 -3.24
C GLU A 64 -12.47 26.85 -4.55
N GLY A 65 -12.07 25.79 -5.27
CA GLY A 65 -11.61 25.86 -6.67
C GLY A 65 -10.27 25.19 -6.96
N GLY A 66 -10.29 24.02 -7.62
CA GLY A 66 -9.11 23.31 -8.10
C GLY A 66 -9.17 22.96 -9.59
N VAL A 67 -8.72 23.88 -10.46
CA VAL A 67 -8.61 23.74 -11.93
C VAL A 67 -7.39 22.88 -12.30
N GLY A 68 -7.31 21.63 -11.82
CA GLY A 68 -6.20 20.71 -12.06
C GLY A 68 -6.59 19.30 -12.54
N ASP A 69 -7.87 18.94 -12.44
CA ASP A 69 -8.29 17.53 -12.45
C ASP A 69 -8.67 16.97 -13.84
N ILE A 70 -8.83 17.81 -14.86
CA ILE A 70 -9.23 17.32 -16.20
C ILE A 70 -8.13 16.45 -16.82
N ALA A 71 -6.85 16.83 -16.64
CA ALA A 71 -5.72 16.03 -17.12
C ALA A 71 -5.58 14.71 -16.33
N ALA A 72 -5.79 14.75 -15.01
CA ALA A 72 -5.76 13.55 -14.17
C ALA A 72 -6.91 12.59 -14.50
N ALA A 73 -8.13 13.10 -14.69
CA ALA A 73 -9.27 12.31 -15.16
C ALA A 73 -9.03 11.69 -16.55
N THR A 74 -8.37 12.41 -17.46
CA THR A 74 -8.01 11.88 -18.79
C THR A 74 -6.95 10.80 -18.69
N ILE A 75 -5.89 11.00 -17.89
CA ILE A 75 -4.83 10.02 -17.65
C ILE A 75 -5.43 8.75 -17.03
N ALA A 76 -6.26 8.90 -15.98
CA ALA A 76 -6.95 7.78 -15.34
C ALA A 76 -7.86 7.03 -16.33
N SER A 77 -8.53 7.74 -17.23
CA SER A 77 -9.35 7.12 -18.28
C SER A 77 -8.51 6.31 -19.27
N THR A 78 -7.34 6.81 -19.69
CA THR A 78 -6.41 6.09 -20.57
C THR A 78 -5.81 4.87 -19.89
N GLU A 79 -5.40 4.99 -18.62
CA GLU A 79 -4.86 3.88 -17.85
C GLU A 79 -5.90 2.76 -17.66
N ALA A 80 -7.15 3.13 -17.37
CA ALA A 80 -8.25 2.18 -17.27
C ALA A 80 -8.50 1.44 -18.59
N GLN A 81 -8.44 2.13 -19.73
CA GLN A 81 -8.58 1.51 -21.05
C GLN A 81 -7.48 0.48 -21.33
N VAL A 82 -6.21 0.84 -21.11
CA VAL A 82 -5.06 -0.06 -21.32
C VAL A 82 -5.13 -1.27 -20.38
N THR A 83 -5.53 -1.05 -19.13
CA THR A 83 -5.69 -2.12 -18.15
C THR A 83 -6.79 -3.11 -18.58
N LEU A 84 -7.91 -2.61 -19.09
CA LEU A 84 -8.99 -3.47 -19.59
C LEU A 84 -8.53 -4.32 -20.79
N GLU A 85 -7.76 -3.73 -21.70
CA GLU A 85 -7.16 -4.44 -22.85
C GLU A 85 -6.19 -5.54 -22.39
N LEU A 86 -5.32 -5.23 -21.42
CA LEU A 86 -4.41 -6.19 -20.83
C LEU A 86 -5.15 -7.37 -20.16
N VAL A 87 -6.20 -7.09 -19.40
CA VAL A 87 -7.04 -8.12 -18.77
C VAL A 87 -7.70 -9.01 -19.81
N ALA A 88 -8.20 -8.44 -20.91
CA ALA A 88 -8.78 -9.21 -22.01
C ALA A 88 -7.72 -10.12 -22.68
N ALA A 89 -6.51 -9.61 -22.92
CA ALA A 89 -5.41 -10.39 -23.49
C ALA A 89 -4.99 -11.55 -22.57
N ILE A 90 -4.88 -11.31 -21.26
CA ILE A 90 -4.57 -12.34 -20.27
C ILE A 90 -5.68 -13.40 -20.23
N ARG A 91 -6.95 -12.99 -20.24
CA ARG A 91 -8.10 -13.92 -20.28
C ARG A 91 -8.03 -14.84 -21.50
N ASN A 92 -7.78 -14.27 -22.68
CA ASN A 92 -7.68 -15.05 -23.91
C ASN A 92 -6.50 -16.03 -23.83
N LYS A 93 -5.33 -15.57 -23.39
CA LYS A 93 -4.15 -16.43 -23.21
C LYS A 93 -4.35 -17.54 -22.18
N GLY A 94 -5.12 -17.27 -21.13
CA GLY A 94 -5.50 -18.25 -20.12
C GLY A 94 -6.40 -19.36 -20.69
N ILE A 95 -7.36 -19.00 -21.56
CA ILE A 95 -8.21 -19.97 -22.27
C ILE A 95 -7.38 -20.82 -23.23
N ASP A 96 -6.47 -20.19 -23.99
CA ASP A 96 -5.57 -20.91 -24.90
C ASP A 96 -4.69 -21.90 -24.14
N ALA A 97 -4.11 -21.48 -23.01
CA ALA A 97 -3.28 -22.35 -22.17
C ALA A 97 -4.07 -23.53 -21.59
N PHE A 98 -5.31 -23.29 -21.13
CA PHE A 98 -6.18 -24.36 -20.66
C PHE A 98 -6.53 -25.35 -21.78
N THR A 99 -6.83 -24.84 -22.97
CA THR A 99 -7.13 -25.65 -24.14
C THR A 99 -5.92 -26.48 -24.55
N GLU A 100 -4.71 -25.91 -24.51
CA GLU A 100 -3.48 -26.62 -24.80
C GLU A 100 -3.20 -27.75 -23.79
N ILE A 101 -3.41 -27.51 -22.50
CA ILE A 101 -3.30 -28.55 -21.46
C ILE A 101 -4.28 -29.69 -21.73
N MET A 102 -5.53 -29.38 -22.06
CA MET A 102 -6.53 -30.38 -22.42
C MET A 102 -6.12 -31.18 -23.67
N ARG A 103 -5.45 -30.55 -24.64
CA ARG A 103 -4.93 -31.19 -25.85
C ARG A 103 -3.71 -32.07 -25.60
N MET A 104 -2.89 -31.75 -24.61
CA MET A 104 -1.73 -32.56 -24.20
C MET A 104 -2.11 -33.76 -23.32
N GLN A 105 -3.27 -33.73 -22.65
CA GLN A 105 -3.74 -34.82 -21.77
C GLN A 105 -4.68 -35.82 -22.46
N ALA A 106 -5.13 -35.55 -23.69
CA ALA A 106 -5.99 -36.42 -24.50
C ALA A 106 -5.18 -37.31 -25.46
#